data_AF-A0A8J2ZBW6-F1
#
_entry.id   AF-A0A8J2ZBW6-F1
#
_cell.length_a   1.000
_cell.length_b   1.000
_cell.length_c   1.000
_cell.angle_alpha   90.00
_cell.angle_beta   90.00
_cell.angle_gamma   90.00
#
_symmetry.space_group_name_H-M   'P 1'
#
loop_
_entity.id
_entity.type
_entity.pdbx_description
1 polymer ?
#
loop_
_entity_poly.entity_id
_entity_poly.type
_entity_poly.pdbx_seq_one_letter_code
_entity_poly.pdbx_strand_id
1 'polypeptide(L)'
;MIGSGAEEEAEAGLAGGVGGPSPEDWANGEAALAAGLVRGARALAETAAALRRAAAPAPGEPPGDVRRLRAALHAAGEAALRAALALEAAEALAQPGADAAARARRIAEAARRAGAAPAAVAPLLRAAALAFRSDDAAARIAAGLAAQELAARLAAEPAVAPPGAARGG
;
A
#
# COMPACT_ATOMS: atom_id res chain seq x y z
N MET A 1 0.39 50.53 -33.34
CA MET A 1 0.94 49.18 -33.09
C MET A 1 1.09 49.00 -31.59
N ILE A 2 0.00 48.67 -30.90
CA ILE A 2 -0.02 48.36 -29.47
C ILE A 2 -0.83 47.06 -29.38
N GLY A 3 -0.20 45.95 -28.99
CA GLY A 3 -0.88 44.66 -28.84
C GLY A 3 -0.06 43.47 -29.31
N SER A 4 1.13 43.25 -28.74
CA SER A 4 1.93 42.04 -28.99
C SER A 4 2.63 41.54 -27.72
N GLY A 5 3.07 42.43 -26.81
CA GLY A 5 3.77 42.03 -25.60
C GLY A 5 2.91 41.40 -24.50
N ALA A 6 1.61 41.76 -24.41
CA ALA A 6 0.72 41.22 -23.38
C ALA A 6 0.21 39.80 -23.68
N GLU A 7 0.18 39.42 -24.97
CA GLU A 7 -0.20 38.06 -25.40
C GLU A 7 0.99 37.09 -25.26
N GLU A 8 2.22 37.53 -25.54
CA GLU A 8 3.45 36.74 -25.29
C GLU A 8 3.73 36.50 -23.80
N GLU A 9 3.45 37.46 -22.90
CA GLU A 9 3.56 37.25 -21.45
C GLU A 9 2.48 36.29 -20.90
N ALA A 10 1.28 36.29 -21.48
CA ALA A 10 0.21 35.35 -21.12
C ALA A 10 0.53 33.93 -21.61
N GLU A 11 1.12 33.79 -22.81
CA GLU A 11 1.56 32.51 -23.35
C GLU A 11 2.79 31.95 -22.60
N ALA A 12 3.71 32.82 -22.14
CA ALA A 12 4.81 32.44 -21.25
C ALA A 12 4.33 32.04 -19.84
N GLY A 13 3.25 32.64 -19.34
CA GLY A 13 2.60 32.24 -18.08
C GLY A 13 1.88 30.89 -18.16
N LEU A 14 1.39 30.51 -19.35
CA LEU A 14 0.81 29.20 -19.64
C LEU A 14 1.88 28.13 -19.99
N ALA A 15 3.00 28.54 -20.58
CA ALA A 15 4.17 27.70 -20.83
C ALA A 15 5.02 27.47 -19.57
N GLY A 16 4.86 28.31 -18.55
CA GLY A 16 5.40 28.16 -17.19
C GLY A 16 4.75 27.06 -16.37
N GLY A 17 4.33 25.96 -16.99
CA GLY A 17 3.98 24.69 -16.36
C GLY A 17 2.74 24.72 -15.47
N VAL A 18 1.78 23.86 -15.78
CA VAL A 18 0.97 23.22 -14.75
C VAL A 18 1.94 22.48 -13.82
N GLY A 19 2.47 23.19 -12.82
CA GLY A 19 3.55 22.72 -11.95
C GLY A 19 3.09 21.48 -11.22
N GLY A 20 3.80 20.37 -11.42
CA GLY A 20 3.54 19.15 -10.65
C GLY A 20 3.72 19.37 -9.14
N PRO A 21 3.43 18.34 -8.32
CA PRO A 21 3.52 18.47 -6.87
C PRO A 21 4.91 18.96 -6.44
N SER A 22 4.93 19.94 -5.55
CA SER A 22 6.15 20.44 -4.91
C SER A 22 6.75 19.37 -3.99
N PRO A 23 8.02 19.52 -3.55
CA PRO A 23 8.63 18.58 -2.60
C PRO A 23 7.84 18.43 -1.29
N GLU A 24 7.19 19.51 -0.84
CA GLU A 24 6.33 19.48 0.35
C GLU A 24 5.06 18.64 0.09
N ASP A 25 4.44 18.78 -1.09
CA ASP A 25 3.29 17.97 -1.47
C ASP A 25 3.63 16.48 -1.53
N TRP A 26 4.84 16.13 -1.98
CA TRP A 26 5.34 14.77 -1.95
C TRP A 26 5.50 14.24 -0.53
N ALA A 27 6.13 15.00 0.35
CA ALA A 27 6.29 14.61 1.76
C ALA A 27 4.92 14.42 2.44
N ASN A 28 3.99 15.35 2.22
CA ASN A 28 2.62 15.29 2.74
C ASN A 28 1.85 14.10 2.17
N GLY A 29 1.97 13.85 0.86
CA GLY A 29 1.36 12.72 0.18
C GLY A 29 1.86 11.36 0.69
N GLU A 30 3.17 11.21 0.88
CA GLU A 30 3.78 10.00 1.42
C GLU A 30 3.40 9.75 2.89
N ALA A 31 3.41 10.81 3.72
CA ALA A 31 2.98 10.72 5.11
C ALA A 31 1.49 10.31 5.22
N ALA A 32 0.65 10.90 4.36
CA ALA A 32 -0.76 10.54 4.28
C ALA A 32 -0.98 9.10 3.81
N LEU A 33 -0.20 8.64 2.83
CA LEU A 33 -0.24 7.26 2.34
C LEU A 33 0.14 6.28 3.45
N ALA A 34 1.22 6.56 4.19
CA ALA A 34 1.63 5.77 5.35
C ALA A 34 0.53 5.72 6.43
N ALA A 35 -0.08 6.87 6.76
CA ALA A 35 -1.20 6.92 7.70
C ALA A 35 -2.42 6.13 7.20
N GLY A 36 -2.70 6.15 5.90
CA GLY A 36 -3.74 5.34 5.27
C GLY A 36 -3.49 3.84 5.42
N LEU A 37 -2.25 3.40 5.21
CA LEU A 37 -1.84 2.01 5.42
C LEU A 37 -1.98 1.58 6.89
N VAL A 38 -1.59 2.43 7.85
CA VAL A 38 -1.75 2.15 9.28
C VAL A 38 -3.23 1.98 9.65
N ARG A 39 -4.12 2.84 9.14
CA ARG A 39 -5.57 2.70 9.35
C ARG A 39 -6.11 1.40 8.73
N GLY A 40 -5.69 1.09 7.50
CA GLY A 40 -6.06 -0.15 6.83
C GLY A 40 -5.57 -1.39 7.59
N ALA A 41 -4.34 -1.37 8.09
CA ALA A 41 -3.77 -2.44 8.91
C ALA A 41 -4.57 -2.67 10.18
N ARG A 42 -4.98 -1.60 10.88
CA ARG A 42 -5.83 -1.69 12.05
C ARG A 42 -7.17 -2.35 11.74
N ALA A 43 -7.86 -1.93 10.68
CA ALA A 43 -9.14 -2.51 10.27
C ALA A 43 -9.02 -4.01 9.92
N LEU A 44 -7.94 -4.39 9.24
CA LEU A 44 -7.63 -5.79 8.94
C LEU A 44 -7.32 -6.62 10.20
N ALA A 45 -6.57 -6.05 11.16
CA ALA A 45 -6.28 -6.70 12.43
C ALA A 45 -7.55 -6.90 13.28
N GLU A 46 -8.43 -5.89 13.32
CA GLU A 46 -9.75 -5.98 13.97
C GLU A 46 -10.62 -7.06 13.32
N THR A 47 -10.62 -7.14 11.98
CA THR A 47 -11.31 -8.20 11.22
C THR A 47 -10.74 -9.59 11.54
N ALA A 48 -9.42 -9.75 11.57
CA ALA A 48 -8.76 -11.00 11.93
C ALA A 48 -9.14 -11.44 13.35
N ALA A 49 -9.17 -10.50 14.30
CA ALA A 49 -9.57 -10.78 15.68
C ALA A 49 -11.05 -11.16 15.78
N ALA A 50 -11.94 -10.48 15.04
CA ALA A 50 -13.35 -10.82 14.98
C ALA A 50 -13.59 -12.22 14.42
N LEU A 51 -12.90 -12.59 13.33
CA LEU A 51 -12.98 -13.94 12.74
C LEU A 51 -12.47 -15.02 13.70
N ARG A 52 -11.36 -14.76 14.42
CA ARG A 52 -10.85 -15.69 15.45
C ARG A 52 -11.83 -15.86 16.61
N ARG A 53 -12.48 -14.78 17.05
CA ARG A 53 -13.54 -14.86 18.09
C ARG A 53 -14.75 -15.64 17.60
N ALA A 54 -15.19 -15.41 16.35
CA ALA A 54 -16.30 -16.17 15.76
C ALA A 54 -15.98 -17.66 15.54
N ALA A 55 -14.70 -17.99 15.44
CA ALA A 55 -14.18 -19.36 15.34
C ALA A 55 -13.96 -20.03 16.71
N ALA A 56 -14.05 -19.30 17.82
CA ALA A 56 -13.85 -19.88 19.14
C ALA A 56 -15.10 -20.68 19.56
N PRO A 57 -14.95 -21.94 20.02
CA PRO A 57 -16.09 -22.71 20.52
C PRO A 57 -16.65 -22.08 21.79
N ALA A 58 -17.98 -21.99 21.92
CA ALA A 58 -18.59 -21.59 23.18
C ALA A 58 -18.45 -22.73 24.22
N PRO A 59 -18.35 -22.40 25.52
CA PRO A 59 -18.32 -23.41 26.57
C PRO A 59 -19.54 -24.35 26.49
N GLY A 60 -19.30 -25.65 26.37
CA GLY A 60 -20.35 -26.68 26.34
C GLY A 60 -21.02 -26.89 24.98
N GLU A 61 -20.63 -26.17 23.93
CA GLU A 61 -21.13 -26.45 22.58
C GLU A 61 -20.45 -27.68 21.96
N PRO A 62 -21.20 -28.53 21.22
CA PRO A 62 -20.59 -29.59 20.42
C PRO A 62 -19.66 -28.98 19.36
N PRO A 63 -18.63 -29.71 18.91
CA PRO A 63 -17.75 -29.22 17.86
C PRO A 63 -18.56 -28.86 16.60
N GLY A 64 -18.56 -27.57 16.25
CA GLY A 64 -19.26 -27.05 15.07
C GLY A 64 -18.66 -27.55 13.76
N ASP A 65 -19.21 -27.09 12.63
CA ASP A 65 -18.72 -27.45 11.30
C ASP A 65 -17.22 -27.11 11.14
N VAL A 66 -16.38 -28.16 11.11
CA VAL A 66 -14.92 -28.07 10.98
C VAL A 66 -14.51 -27.36 9.68
N ARG A 67 -15.29 -27.50 8.60
CA ARG A 67 -14.98 -26.81 7.33
C ARG A 67 -15.17 -25.31 7.49
N ARG A 68 -16.28 -24.89 8.09
CA ARG A 68 -16.56 -23.48 8.40
C ARG A 68 -15.49 -22.90 9.34
N LEU A 69 -15.09 -23.65 10.37
CA LEU A 69 -14.03 -23.24 11.30
C LEU A 69 -12.70 -23.00 10.58
N ARG A 70 -12.27 -23.95 9.74
CA ARG A 70 -11.04 -23.84 8.96
C ARG A 70 -11.07 -22.63 8.02
N ALA A 71 -12.21 -22.40 7.34
CA ALA A 71 -12.37 -21.24 6.47
C ALA A 71 -12.25 -19.92 7.25
N ALA A 72 -12.87 -19.81 8.43
CA ALA A 72 -12.78 -18.61 9.26
C ALA A 72 -11.35 -18.35 9.76
N LEU A 73 -10.65 -19.40 10.22
CA LEU A 73 -9.25 -19.28 10.66
C LEU A 73 -8.30 -18.94 9.52
N HIS A 74 -8.53 -19.50 8.33
CA HIS A 74 -7.76 -19.16 7.13
C HIS A 74 -7.95 -17.69 6.75
N ALA A 75 -9.20 -17.22 6.65
CA ALA A 75 -9.51 -15.81 6.38
C ALA A 75 -8.93 -14.87 7.45
N ALA A 76 -8.96 -15.27 8.73
CA ALA A 76 -8.32 -14.50 9.80
C ALA A 76 -6.79 -14.42 9.63
N GLY A 77 -6.16 -15.52 9.18
CA GLY A 77 -4.74 -15.57 8.85
C GLY A 77 -4.40 -14.62 7.69
N GLU A 78 -5.18 -14.64 6.62
CA GLU A 78 -4.99 -13.72 5.48
C GLU A 78 -5.14 -12.25 5.88
N ALA A 79 -6.16 -11.92 6.67
CA ALA A 79 -6.38 -10.57 7.16
C ALA A 79 -5.22 -10.09 8.04
N ALA A 80 -4.74 -10.94 8.95
CA ALA A 80 -3.58 -10.64 9.79
C ALA A 80 -2.28 -10.46 8.97
N LEU A 81 -2.06 -11.30 7.96
CA LEU A 81 -0.93 -11.18 7.04
C LEU A 81 -0.97 -9.85 6.28
N ARG A 82 -2.12 -9.49 5.69
CA ARG A 82 -2.30 -8.21 4.99
C ARG A 82 -2.11 -7.01 5.94
N ALA A 83 -2.53 -7.13 7.19
CA ALA A 83 -2.30 -6.10 8.21
C ALA A 83 -0.80 -5.90 8.48
N ALA A 84 -0.04 -6.99 8.65
CA ALA A 84 1.40 -6.92 8.88
C ALA A 84 2.13 -6.30 7.67
N LEU A 85 1.77 -6.72 6.45
CA LEU A 85 2.32 -6.14 5.21
C LEU A 85 2.02 -4.66 5.05
N ALA A 86 0.82 -4.22 5.43
CA ALA A 86 0.46 -2.79 5.41
C ALA A 86 1.31 -1.98 6.40
N LEU A 87 1.62 -2.53 7.58
CA LEU A 87 2.51 -1.86 8.56
C LEU A 87 3.96 -1.77 8.05
N GLU A 88 4.49 -2.85 7.48
CA GLU A 88 5.83 -2.85 6.88
C GLU A 88 5.95 -1.84 5.73
N ALA A 89 4.89 -1.72 4.90
CA ALA A 89 4.83 -0.69 3.85
C ALA A 89 4.72 0.74 4.41
N ALA A 90 3.96 0.95 5.48
CA ALA A 90 3.89 2.24 6.16
C ALA A 90 5.24 2.63 6.76
N GLU A 91 5.94 1.70 7.38
CA GLU A 91 7.28 1.93 7.94
C GLU A 91 8.31 2.25 6.85
N ALA A 92 8.25 1.56 5.71
CA ALA A 92 9.12 1.86 4.57
C ALA A 92 8.89 3.29 4.02
N LEU A 93 7.64 3.77 3.97
CA LEU A 93 7.32 5.14 3.57
C LEU A 93 7.80 6.17 4.59
N ALA A 94 7.72 5.86 5.88
CA ALA A 94 8.16 6.75 6.95
C ALA A 94 9.68 6.93 7.02
N GLN A 95 10.46 6.11 6.31
CA GLN A 95 11.93 6.21 6.27
C GLN A 95 12.37 7.49 5.54
N PRO A 96 13.02 8.45 6.21
CA PRO A 96 13.47 9.68 5.58
C PRO A 96 14.55 9.42 4.53
N GLY A 97 14.47 10.12 3.39
CA GLY A 97 15.50 10.09 2.34
C GLY A 97 15.61 8.79 1.55
N ALA A 98 14.77 7.78 1.82
CA ALA A 98 14.74 6.56 1.02
C ALA A 98 14.04 6.82 -0.32
N ASP A 99 14.67 6.45 -1.43
CA ASP A 99 14.02 6.51 -2.74
C ASP A 99 12.97 5.39 -2.91
N ALA A 100 12.15 5.50 -3.97
CA ALA A 100 11.10 4.54 -4.26
C ALA A 100 11.63 3.10 -4.48
N ALA A 101 12.86 2.95 -4.99
CA ALA A 101 13.47 1.64 -5.22
C ALA A 101 13.86 0.95 -3.91
N ALA A 102 14.48 1.68 -2.99
CA ALA A 102 14.86 1.21 -1.66
C ALA A 102 13.61 0.82 -0.85
N ARG A 103 12.56 1.64 -0.90
CA ARG A 103 11.27 1.34 -0.26
C ARG A 103 10.64 0.07 -0.83
N ALA A 104 10.55 -0.04 -2.16
CA ALA A 104 10.00 -1.23 -2.81
C ALA A 104 10.76 -2.52 -2.45
N ARG A 105 12.10 -2.47 -2.42
CA ARG A 105 12.93 -3.62 -1.99
C ARG A 105 12.63 -4.05 -0.56
N ARG A 106 12.58 -3.11 0.38
CA ARG A 106 12.25 -3.39 1.80
C ARG A 106 10.87 -4.02 1.94
N ILE A 107 9.87 -3.48 1.24
CA ILE A 107 8.51 -4.03 1.23
C ILE A 107 8.50 -5.45 0.63
N ALA A 108 9.22 -5.66 -0.47
CA ALA A 108 9.33 -6.96 -1.11
C ALA A 108 10.00 -7.99 -0.19
N GLU A 109 11.07 -7.62 0.51
CA GLU A 109 11.72 -8.47 1.51
C GLU A 109 10.78 -8.82 2.68
N ALA A 110 10.04 -7.86 3.21
CA ALA A 110 9.03 -8.10 4.23
C ALA A 110 7.94 -9.06 3.73
N ALA A 111 7.45 -8.87 2.50
CA ALA A 111 6.48 -9.77 1.89
C ALA A 111 7.01 -11.20 1.75
N ARG A 112 8.25 -11.35 1.28
CA ARG A 112 8.91 -12.65 1.15
C ARG A 112 9.11 -13.34 2.50
N ARG A 113 9.55 -12.61 3.54
CA ARG A 113 9.67 -13.15 4.91
C ARG A 113 8.33 -13.66 5.44
N ALA A 114 7.24 -13.02 5.03
CA ALA A 114 5.88 -13.40 5.39
C ALA A 114 5.25 -14.47 4.47
N GLY A 115 6.01 -15.00 3.49
CA GLY A 115 5.53 -16.01 2.54
C GLY A 115 4.56 -15.47 1.47
N ALA A 116 4.51 -14.15 1.28
CA ALA A 116 3.67 -13.49 0.29
C ALA A 116 4.48 -13.03 -0.93
N ALA A 117 3.85 -13.00 -2.10
CA ALA A 117 4.41 -12.34 -3.27
C ALA A 117 4.45 -10.82 -3.03
N PRO A 118 5.54 -10.10 -3.41
CA PRO A 118 5.61 -8.64 -3.27
C PRO A 118 4.43 -7.90 -3.91
N ALA A 119 3.95 -8.38 -5.06
CA ALA A 119 2.79 -7.83 -5.76
C ALA A 119 1.49 -7.84 -4.93
N ALA A 120 1.38 -8.66 -3.89
CA ALA A 120 0.20 -8.71 -3.01
C ALA A 120 0.02 -7.42 -2.17
N VAL A 121 1.06 -6.57 -2.07
CA VAL A 121 0.99 -5.29 -1.35
C VAL A 121 0.40 -4.17 -2.20
N ALA A 122 0.43 -4.30 -3.54
CA ALA A 122 -0.05 -3.25 -4.46
C ALA A 122 -1.53 -2.84 -4.23
N PRO A 123 -2.49 -3.76 -3.99
CA PRO A 123 -3.87 -3.37 -3.66
C PRO A 123 -3.98 -2.54 -2.38
N LEU A 124 -3.13 -2.79 -1.37
CA LEU A 124 -3.13 -2.05 -0.10
C LEU A 124 -2.66 -0.61 -0.32
N LEU A 125 -1.60 -0.42 -1.11
CA LEU A 125 -1.10 0.90 -1.49
C LEU A 125 -2.14 1.72 -2.25
N ARG A 126 -2.80 1.11 -3.25
CA ARG A 126 -3.85 1.76 -4.03
C ARG A 126 -5.05 2.13 -3.17
N ALA A 127 -5.49 1.23 -2.28
CA ALA A 127 -6.58 1.49 -1.36
C ALA A 127 -6.25 2.65 -0.40
N ALA A 128 -5.02 2.69 0.14
CA ALA A 128 -4.57 3.76 1.02
C ALA A 128 -4.53 5.13 0.30
N ALA A 129 -4.03 5.16 -0.94
CA ALA A 129 -4.03 6.38 -1.77
C ALA A 129 -5.45 6.88 -2.08
N LEU A 130 -6.38 5.98 -2.40
CA LEU A 130 -7.79 6.35 -2.66
C LEU A 130 -8.54 6.80 -1.41
N ALA A 131 -8.17 6.27 -0.24
CA ALA A 131 -8.77 6.65 1.04
C ALA A 131 -8.24 8.00 1.57
N PHE A 132 -7.21 8.58 0.94
CA PHE A 132 -6.65 9.86 1.34
C PHE A 132 -7.59 11.01 1.00
N ARG A 133 -8.18 11.60 2.05
CA ARG A 133 -9.00 12.80 1.96
C ARG A 133 -8.17 13.96 2.49
N SER A 134 -7.67 14.79 1.57
CA SER A 134 -7.06 16.09 1.87
C SER A 134 -7.67 17.13 0.95
N ASP A 135 -7.84 18.35 1.47
CA ASP A 135 -8.27 19.50 0.68
C ASP A 135 -7.15 19.96 -0.28
N ASP A 136 -5.91 19.58 0.00
CA ASP A 136 -4.77 19.76 -0.89
C ASP A 136 -4.81 18.72 -2.03
N ALA A 137 -5.09 19.20 -3.25
CA ALA A 137 -5.11 18.39 -4.46
C ALA A 137 -3.71 17.92 -4.88
N ALA A 138 -2.67 18.73 -4.66
CA ALA A 138 -1.30 18.40 -5.06
C ALA A 138 -0.77 17.24 -4.21
N ALA A 139 -0.97 17.27 -2.90
CA ALA A 139 -0.64 16.15 -2.01
C ALA A 139 -1.40 14.87 -2.37
N ARG A 140 -2.69 14.97 -2.77
CA ARG A 140 -3.47 13.79 -3.22
C ARG A 140 -2.91 13.17 -4.50
N ILE A 141 -2.53 14.00 -5.46
CA ILE A 141 -1.87 13.55 -6.69
C ILE A 141 -0.54 12.88 -6.35
N ALA A 142 0.28 13.52 -5.51
CA ALA A 142 1.56 12.97 -5.07
C ALA A 142 1.41 11.59 -4.40
N ALA A 143 0.46 11.45 -3.48
CA ALA A 143 0.15 10.16 -2.84
C ALA A 143 -0.26 9.08 -3.87
N GLY A 144 -1.08 9.46 -4.85
CA GLY A 144 -1.49 8.57 -5.94
C GLY A 144 -0.32 8.12 -6.81
N LEU A 145 0.55 9.04 -7.20
CA LEU A 145 1.75 8.74 -7.99
C LEU A 145 2.75 7.88 -7.21
N ALA A 146 3.01 8.19 -5.94
CA ALA A 146 3.87 7.40 -5.07
C ALA A 146 3.36 5.95 -4.93
N ALA A 147 2.06 5.78 -4.71
CA ALA A 147 1.44 4.46 -4.62
C ALA A 147 1.51 3.68 -5.94
N GLN A 148 1.30 4.34 -7.08
CA GLN A 148 1.41 3.73 -8.41
C GLN A 148 2.84 3.27 -8.69
N GLU A 149 3.82 4.12 -8.45
CA GLU A 149 5.24 3.82 -8.67
C GLU A 149 5.71 2.64 -7.80
N LEU A 150 5.38 2.65 -6.51
CA LEU A 150 5.70 1.53 -5.62
C LEU A 150 5.00 0.23 -6.06
N ALA A 151 3.73 0.31 -6.46
CA ALA A 151 3.00 -0.85 -6.94
C ALA A 151 3.61 -1.43 -8.24
N ALA A 152 4.06 -0.58 -9.16
CA ALA A 152 4.72 -1.00 -10.39
C ALA A 152 6.04 -1.72 -10.09
N ARG A 153 6.87 -1.16 -9.19
CA ARG A 153 8.13 -1.79 -8.76
C ARG A 153 7.90 -3.14 -8.08
N LEU A 154 6.92 -3.23 -7.20
CA LEU A 154 6.57 -4.48 -6.52
C LEU A 154 6.03 -5.55 -7.48
N ALA A 155 5.40 -5.15 -8.59
CA ALA A 155 4.97 -6.08 -9.63
C ALA A 155 6.13 -6.59 -10.49
N ALA A 156 7.22 -5.80 -10.61
CA ALA A 156 8.44 -6.18 -11.31
C ALA A 156 9.39 -7.07 -10.47
N GLU A 157 9.18 -7.13 -9.15
CA GLU A 157 9.96 -8.00 -8.26
C GLU A 157 9.65 -9.49 -8.56
N PRO A 158 10.68 -10.33 -8.73
CA PRO A 158 10.47 -11.74 -9.03
C PRO A 158 9.74 -12.45 -7.89
N ALA A 159 8.77 -13.29 -8.24
CA ALA A 159 8.12 -14.17 -7.28
C ALA A 159 9.14 -15.16 -6.71
N VAL A 160 9.06 -15.41 -5.40
CA VAL A 160 9.85 -16.48 -4.77
C VAL A 160 9.35 -17.82 -5.31
N ALA A 161 10.24 -18.57 -5.94
CA ALA A 161 9.93 -19.94 -6.36
C ALA A 161 9.54 -20.78 -5.13
N PRO A 162 8.51 -21.65 -5.23
CA PRO A 162 8.11 -22.48 -4.10
C PRO A 162 9.28 -23.39 -3.68
N PRO A 163 9.48 -23.62 -2.37
CA PRO A 163 10.51 -24.54 -1.89
C PRO A 163 10.18 -25.95 -2.40
N GLY A 164 10.91 -26.42 -3.40
CA GLY A 164 10.72 -27.76 -3.99
C GLY A 164 10.98 -27.87 -5.50
N ALA A 165 11.10 -26.76 -6.23
CA ALA A 165 11.28 -26.79 -7.69
C ALA A 165 12.69 -27.19 -8.17
N ALA A 166 13.65 -27.43 -7.27
CA ALA A 166 15.04 -27.73 -7.59
C ALA A 166 15.50 -29.08 -7.00
N ARG A 167 14.88 -30.19 -7.43
CA ARG A 167 15.50 -31.54 -7.38
C ARG A 167 14.99 -32.36 -8.56
N GLY A 168 15.75 -32.32 -9.65
CA GLY A 168 15.49 -33.08 -10.86
C GLY A 168 16.64 -32.90 -11.83
N GLY A 169 17.81 -33.43 -11.48
CA GLY A 169 19.01 -33.53 -12.30
C GLY A 169 19.76 -34.78 -11.89
#